data_AF-G4CJA1-F1
#
_entry.id   AF-G4CJA1-F1
#
_cell.length_a   1.000
_cell.length_b   1.000
_cell.length_c   1.000
_cell.angle_alpha   90.00
_cell.angle_beta   90.00
_cell.angle_gamma   90.00
#
_symmetry.space_group_name_H-M   'P 1'
#
loop_
_entity.id
_entity.type
_entity.pdbx_description
1 polymer ?
#
loop_
_entity_poly.entity_id
_entity_poly.type
_entity_poly.pdbx_seq_one_letter_code
_entity_poly.pdbx_strand_id
1 'polypeptide(L)'
;MNQRIRPVYAALLLMLAACEQAAHHTAAPDAATPGADAPGLVQARQQFVASCTEAAAGEDSGTPPETFAAVCGCTFDETAAQYRSQAAWLQALADYDSGKNGDELEANMRAAGNRCAERLLP
;
A
#
# COMPACT_ATOMS: atom_id res chain seq x y z
N MET A 1 -12.42 -27.96 -1.68
CA MET A 1 -13.23 -26.86 -2.26
C MET A 1 -12.48 -25.56 -1.97
N ASN A 2 -11.33 -25.28 -2.59
CA ASN A 2 -11.03 -24.89 -3.98
C ASN A 2 -11.42 -23.45 -4.37
N GLN A 3 -10.39 -22.58 -4.32
CA GLN A 3 -9.93 -21.74 -5.43
C GLN A 3 -10.58 -20.38 -5.75
N ARG A 4 -11.39 -19.76 -4.88
CA ARG A 4 -11.73 -18.32 -5.04
C ARG A 4 -10.93 -17.35 -4.16
N ILE A 5 -10.08 -17.88 -3.28
CA ILE A 5 -9.31 -17.12 -2.28
C ILE A 5 -7.88 -16.77 -2.79
N ARG A 6 -7.44 -17.35 -3.91
CA ARG A 6 -6.05 -17.30 -4.39
C ARG A 6 -5.55 -15.94 -4.94
N PRO A 7 -6.29 -15.19 -5.79
CA PRO A 7 -5.73 -13.97 -6.37
C PRO A 7 -5.63 -12.84 -5.32
N VAL A 8 -6.56 -12.83 -4.36
CA VAL A 8 -6.58 -11.83 -3.28
C VAL A 8 -5.42 -12.03 -2.32
N TYR A 9 -5.05 -13.28 -2.01
CA TYR A 9 -3.92 -13.57 -1.11
C TYR A 9 -2.56 -13.32 -1.77
N ALA A 10 -2.43 -13.59 -3.07
CA ALA A 10 -1.23 -13.27 -3.82
C ALA A 10 -1.06 -11.74 -3.93
N ALA A 11 -2.08 -11.02 -4.40
CA ALA A 11 -2.11 -9.55 -4.36
C ALA A 11 -1.88 -8.99 -2.95
N LEU A 12 -2.28 -9.71 -1.89
CA LEU A 12 -2.01 -9.33 -0.51
C LEU A 12 -0.53 -9.35 -0.15
N LEU A 13 0.13 -10.49 -0.39
CA LEU A 13 1.55 -10.64 -0.08
C LEU A 13 2.40 -9.65 -0.88
N LEU A 14 1.93 -9.31 -2.08
CA LEU A 14 2.55 -8.35 -2.98
C LEU A 14 2.35 -6.90 -2.50
N MET A 15 1.17 -6.55 -1.97
CA MET A 15 0.90 -5.25 -1.34
C MET A 15 1.73 -5.03 -0.07
N LEU A 16 2.04 -6.10 0.67
CA LEU A 16 2.80 -6.06 1.91
C LEU A 16 4.28 -5.76 1.65
N ALA A 17 4.88 -6.42 0.66
CA ALA A 17 6.23 -6.08 0.21
C ALA A 17 6.34 -4.63 -0.30
N ALA A 18 5.28 -4.13 -0.94
CA ALA A 18 5.21 -2.73 -1.38
C ALA A 18 5.14 -1.74 -0.21
N CYS A 19 4.56 -2.16 0.91
CA CYS A 19 4.47 -1.36 2.13
C CYS A 19 5.84 -1.19 2.82
N GLU A 20 6.67 -2.24 2.85
CA GLU A 20 8.06 -2.17 3.36
C GLU A 20 8.86 -1.12 2.56
N GLN A 21 8.72 -1.12 1.23
CA GLN A 21 9.40 -0.19 0.33
C GLN A 21 8.91 1.25 0.51
N ALA A 22 7.59 1.44 0.70
CA ALA A 22 7.03 2.74 1.04
C ALA A 22 7.63 3.28 2.34
N ALA A 23 7.80 2.42 3.34
CA ALA A 23 8.26 2.79 4.66
C ALA A 23 9.77 3.11 4.75
N HIS A 24 10.63 2.33 4.08
CA HIS A 24 12.07 2.60 3.99
C HIS A 24 12.39 4.03 3.51
N HIS A 25 11.52 4.60 2.67
CA HIS A 25 11.67 5.96 2.14
C HIS A 25 11.01 7.05 3.00
N THR A 26 10.07 6.69 3.87
CA THR A 26 9.58 7.62 4.91
C THR A 26 10.61 7.85 6.01
N ALA A 27 11.56 6.92 6.17
CA ALA A 27 12.66 6.98 7.13
C ALA A 27 13.86 7.81 6.63
N ALA A 28 13.63 8.98 6.01
CA ALA A 28 14.70 9.95 5.79
C ALA A 28 14.97 10.73 7.09
N PRO A 29 16.25 10.93 7.49
CA PRO A 29 16.63 11.45 8.80
C PRO A 29 16.55 12.98 8.84
N ASP A 30 15.36 13.54 9.06
CA ASP A 30 15.25 14.89 9.64
C ASP A 30 13.86 15.09 10.24
N ALA A 31 13.71 14.57 11.46
CA ALA A 31 12.59 14.84 12.34
C ALA A 31 12.64 16.29 12.83
N ALA A 32 12.40 17.29 11.97
CA ALA A 32 12.30 18.68 12.40
C ALA A 32 11.64 19.63 11.38
N THR A 33 10.43 19.37 10.87
CA THR A 33 9.45 20.47 10.62
C THR A 33 8.03 19.91 10.45
N PRO A 34 7.09 20.17 11.39
CA PRO A 34 5.68 19.89 11.18
C PRO A 34 5.07 21.06 10.39
N GLY A 35 5.10 20.98 9.06
CA GLY A 35 4.45 21.99 8.23
C GLY A 35 5.09 22.17 6.87
N ALA A 36 4.60 21.40 5.90
CA ALA A 36 4.59 21.63 4.46
C ALA A 36 4.52 20.25 3.82
N ASP A 37 3.49 20.03 3.02
CA ASP A 37 3.21 18.87 2.17
C ASP A 37 4.39 17.89 2.06
N ALA A 38 4.37 16.83 2.87
CA ALA A 38 5.54 15.99 3.07
C ALA A 38 5.96 15.32 1.75
N PRO A 39 7.11 15.69 1.14
CA PRO A 39 7.63 14.99 -0.05
C PRO A 39 7.80 13.49 0.21
N GLY A 40 7.95 13.09 1.48
CA GLY A 40 7.95 11.70 1.93
C GLY A 40 6.64 10.94 1.67
N LEU A 41 5.45 11.56 1.76
CA LEU A 41 4.20 10.85 1.47
C LEU A 41 4.02 10.59 -0.02
N VAL A 42 4.31 11.60 -0.86
CA VAL A 42 4.22 11.45 -2.31
C VAL A 42 5.19 10.38 -2.80
N GLN A 43 6.42 10.37 -2.26
CA GLN A 43 7.40 9.31 -2.56
C GLN A 43 6.97 7.95 -2.04
N ALA A 44 6.50 7.84 -0.80
CA ALA A 44 6.01 6.57 -0.23
C ALA A 44 4.86 5.98 -1.06
N ARG A 45 3.92 6.84 -1.49
CA ARG A 45 2.82 6.43 -2.37
C ARG A 45 3.32 5.96 -3.74
N GLN A 46 4.23 6.71 -4.37
CA GLN A 46 4.77 6.33 -5.68
C GLN A 46 5.52 4.99 -5.62
N GLN A 47 6.35 4.79 -4.60
CA GLN A 47 7.05 3.52 -4.40
C GLN A 47 6.05 2.39 -4.15
N PHE A 48 5.10 2.59 -3.23
CA PHE A 48 4.04 1.61 -2.99
C PHE A 48 3.33 1.20 -4.29
N VAL A 49 2.90 2.18 -5.08
CA VAL A 49 2.17 1.93 -6.33
C VAL A 49 3.04 1.20 -7.34
N ALA A 50 4.31 1.59 -7.51
CA ALA A 50 5.24 0.93 -8.41
C ALA A 50 5.41 -0.54 -8.02
N SER A 51 5.80 -0.81 -6.77
CA SER A 51 6.06 -2.15 -6.26
C SER A 51 4.81 -3.03 -6.31
N CYS A 52 3.65 -2.50 -5.90
CA CYS A 52 2.38 -3.22 -5.96
C CYS A 52 1.97 -3.54 -7.41
N THR A 53 2.23 -2.62 -8.36
CA THR A 53 1.92 -2.82 -9.78
C THR A 53 2.84 -3.85 -10.41
N GLU A 54 4.16 -3.76 -10.17
CA GLU A 54 5.14 -4.73 -10.68
C GLU A 54 4.84 -6.13 -10.18
N ALA A 55 4.49 -6.23 -8.90
CA ALA A 55 4.14 -7.48 -8.26
C ALA A 55 2.84 -8.08 -8.83
N ALA A 56 1.79 -7.27 -9.02
CA ALA A 56 0.52 -7.71 -9.58
C ALA A 56 0.59 -8.01 -11.09
N ALA A 57 1.42 -7.29 -11.85
CA ALA A 57 1.66 -7.53 -13.27
C ALA A 57 2.42 -8.84 -13.54
N GLY A 58 3.16 -9.34 -12.55
CA GLY A 58 3.80 -10.66 -12.59
C GLY A 58 2.79 -11.82 -12.51
N GLU A 59 1.56 -11.57 -12.06
CA GLU A 59 0.46 -12.53 -12.14
C GLU A 59 -0.26 -12.35 -13.48
N ASP A 60 -0.16 -13.37 -14.35
CA ASP A 60 -0.77 -13.48 -15.69
C ASP A 60 -2.31 -13.38 -15.62
N SER A 61 -2.81 -12.17 -15.41
CA SER A 61 -4.19 -11.88 -14.99
C SER A 61 -5.04 -11.30 -16.12
N GLY A 62 -4.44 -10.94 -17.25
CA GLY A 62 -5.11 -10.28 -18.37
C GLY A 62 -5.56 -8.84 -18.07
N THR A 63 -5.28 -8.34 -16.86
CA THR A 63 -5.58 -6.97 -16.42
C THR A 63 -4.43 -6.05 -16.84
N PRO A 64 -4.71 -4.89 -17.46
CA PRO A 64 -3.66 -3.98 -17.88
C PRO A 64 -2.97 -3.34 -16.66
N PRO A 65 -1.64 -3.08 -16.75
CA PRO A 65 -0.84 -2.61 -15.62
C PRO A 65 -1.32 -1.26 -15.07
N GLU A 66 -1.92 -0.41 -15.90
CA GLU A 66 -2.54 0.85 -15.48
C GLU A 66 -3.73 0.64 -14.51
N THR A 67 -4.47 -0.45 -14.67
CA THR A 67 -5.58 -0.79 -13.78
C THR A 67 -5.05 -1.31 -12.44
N PHE A 68 -3.95 -2.07 -12.45
CA PHE A 68 -3.26 -2.43 -11.21
C PHE A 68 -2.71 -1.20 -10.49
N ALA A 69 -2.07 -0.28 -11.19
CA ALA A 69 -1.61 0.98 -10.60
C ALA A 69 -2.75 1.78 -9.98
N ALA A 70 -3.94 1.79 -10.59
CA ALA A 70 -5.13 2.41 -10.03
C ALA A 70 -5.61 1.71 -8.74
N VAL A 71 -5.64 0.38 -8.72
CA VAL A 71 -6.00 -0.41 -7.51
C VAL A 71 -4.99 -0.18 -6.38
N CYS A 72 -3.69 -0.23 -6.69
CA CYS A 72 -2.62 0.03 -5.72
C CYS A 72 -2.71 1.46 -5.16
N GLY A 73 -2.91 2.46 -6.02
CA GLY A 73 -3.07 3.85 -5.59
C GLY A 73 -4.30 4.04 -4.70
N CYS A 74 -5.44 3.49 -5.11
CA CYS A 74 -6.67 3.51 -4.32
C CYS A 74 -6.46 2.85 -2.95
N THR A 75 -5.74 1.73 -2.88
CA THR A 75 -5.49 1.00 -1.64
C THR A 75 -4.67 1.82 -0.66
N PHE A 76 -3.60 2.45 -1.13
CA PHE A 76 -2.77 3.34 -0.31
C PHE A 76 -3.60 4.50 0.25
N ASP A 77 -4.38 5.16 -0.61
CA ASP A 77 -5.17 6.33 -0.24
C ASP A 77 -6.32 5.98 0.74
N GLU A 78 -7.04 4.88 0.49
CA GLU A 78 -8.10 4.36 1.37
C GLU A 78 -7.55 3.90 2.72
N THR A 79 -6.35 3.34 2.75
CA THR A 79 -5.70 2.95 4.01
C THR A 79 -5.26 4.20 4.77
N ALA A 80 -4.61 5.15 4.10
CA ALA A 80 -4.19 6.43 4.68
C ALA A 80 -5.37 7.19 5.30
N ALA A 81 -6.56 7.13 4.67
CA ALA A 81 -7.78 7.77 5.16
C ALA A 81 -8.28 7.22 6.51
N GLN A 82 -7.84 6.04 6.94
CA GLN A 82 -8.17 5.49 8.27
C GLN A 82 -7.36 6.12 9.40
N TYR A 83 -6.27 6.82 9.08
CA TYR A 83 -5.40 7.48 10.04
C TYR A 83 -5.84 8.93 10.26
N ARG A 84 -5.76 9.40 11.51
CA ARG A 84 -6.22 10.75 11.90
C ARG A 84 -5.44 11.88 11.23
N SER A 85 -4.22 11.61 10.76
CA SER A 85 -3.38 12.60 10.08
C SER A 85 -2.37 11.91 9.16
N GLN A 86 -1.85 12.67 8.20
CA GLN A 86 -0.74 12.23 7.34
C GLN A 86 0.48 11.77 8.17
N ALA A 87 0.77 12.44 9.29
CA ALA A 87 1.87 12.05 10.17
C ALA A 87 1.61 10.69 10.85
N ALA A 88 0.38 10.42 11.28
CA ALA A 88 0.00 9.12 11.85
C ALA A 88 0.11 8.00 10.81
N TRP A 89 -0.22 8.30 9.55
CA TRP A 89 -0.06 7.35 8.45
C TRP A 89 1.42 7.04 8.16
N LEU A 90 2.27 8.07 8.04
CA LEU A 90 3.71 7.90 7.86
C LEU A 90 4.35 7.13 9.01
N GLN A 91 3.91 7.39 10.26
CA GLN A 91 4.38 6.63 11.43
C GLN A 91 3.97 5.16 11.36
N ALA A 92 2.75 4.85 10.91
CA ALA A 92 2.30 3.47 10.76
C ALA A 92 3.10 2.70 9.70
N LEU A 93 3.48 3.36 8.60
CA LEU A 93 4.40 2.79 7.61
C LEU A 93 5.77 2.51 8.25
N ALA A 94 6.36 3.49 8.96
CA ALA A 94 7.65 3.30 9.62
C ALA A 94 7.63 2.22 10.73
N ASP A 95 6.52 2.10 11.46
CA ASP A 95 6.31 1.05 12.46
C ASP A 95 6.26 -0.33 11.79
N TYR A 96 5.55 -0.45 10.66
CA TYR A 96 5.47 -1.67 9.86
C TYR A 96 6.86 -2.16 9.41
N ASP A 97 7.68 -1.24 8.89
CA ASP A 97 9.07 -1.50 8.50
C ASP A 97 9.94 -2.00 9.66
N SER A 98 9.68 -1.47 10.84
CA SER A 98 10.37 -1.83 12.08
C SER A 98 9.82 -3.12 12.70
N GLY A 99 8.90 -3.83 12.03
CA GLY A 99 8.26 -5.06 12.50
C GLY A 99 7.24 -4.84 13.63
N LYS A 100 6.73 -3.62 13.81
CA LYS A 100 5.75 -3.27 14.84
C LYS A 100 4.36 -3.09 14.23
N ASN A 101 3.34 -3.55 14.94
CA ASN A 101 1.93 -3.37 14.57
C ASN A 101 1.60 -3.80 13.13
N GLY A 102 2.35 -4.78 12.61
CA GLY A 102 2.23 -5.26 11.23
C GLY A 102 0.79 -5.64 10.91
N ASP A 103 0.24 -6.58 11.69
CA ASP A 103 -1.05 -7.21 11.47
C ASP A 103 -2.22 -6.23 11.26
N GLU A 104 -2.23 -5.09 11.96
CA GLU A 104 -3.29 -4.09 11.83
C GLU A 104 -3.19 -3.36 10.50
N LEU A 105 -1.99 -2.94 10.11
CA LEU A 105 -1.76 -2.29 8.83
C LEU A 105 -2.06 -3.25 7.67
N GLU A 106 -1.62 -4.51 7.77
CA GLU A 106 -1.89 -5.55 6.77
C GLU A 106 -3.39 -5.78 6.59
N ALA A 107 -4.13 -5.85 7.70
CA ALA A 107 -5.57 -6.02 7.68
C ALA A 107 -6.28 -4.81 7.03
N ASN A 108 -5.82 -3.60 7.32
CA ASN A 108 -6.38 -2.37 6.76
C ASN A 108 -6.10 -2.25 5.26
N MET A 109 -4.86 -2.51 4.83
CA MET A 109 -4.49 -2.55 3.42
C MET A 109 -5.25 -3.65 2.68
N ARG A 110 -5.46 -4.82 3.29
CA ARG A 110 -6.30 -5.88 2.70
C ARG A 110 -7.72 -5.41 2.46
N ALA A 111 -8.34 -4.83 3.49
CA ALA A 111 -9.72 -4.38 3.41
C ALA A 111 -9.88 -3.28 2.35
N ALA A 112 -8.93 -2.33 2.29
CA ALA A 112 -8.88 -1.30 1.27
C ALA A 112 -8.67 -1.88 -0.13
N GLY A 113 -7.70 -2.79 -0.29
CA GLY A 113 -7.39 -3.46 -1.55
C GLY A 113 -8.57 -4.21 -2.14
N ASN A 114 -9.31 -4.94 -1.31
CA ASN A 114 -10.53 -5.62 -1.76
C ASN A 114 -11.59 -4.64 -2.26
N ARG A 115 -11.86 -3.56 -1.51
CA ARG A 115 -12.83 -2.54 -1.93
C ARG A 115 -12.41 -1.84 -3.24
N CYS A 116 -11.12 -1.54 -3.37
CA CYS A 116 -10.56 -0.92 -4.57
C CYS A 116 -10.62 -1.86 -5.77
N ALA A 117 -10.28 -3.13 -5.59
CA ALA A 117 -10.39 -4.16 -6.61
C ALA A 117 -11.85 -4.36 -7.06
N GLU A 118 -12.80 -4.49 -6.14
CA GLU A 118 -14.23 -4.60 -6.46
C GLU A 118 -14.78 -3.38 -7.24
N ARG A 119 -14.17 -2.21 -7.05
CA ARG A 119 -14.58 -0.97 -7.72
C ARG A 119 -13.91 -0.77 -9.09
N LEU A 120 -12.68 -1.23 -9.26
CA LEU A 120 -11.81 -0.86 -10.38
C LEU A 120 -11.48 -2.03 -11.31
N LEU A 121 -11.65 -3.27 -10.86
CA LEU A 121 -11.51 -4.46 -11.70
C LEU A 121 -12.91 -4.89 -12.21
N PRO A 122 -13.04 -5.16 -13.53
CA PRO A 122 -14.31 -5.57 -14.14
C PRO A 122 -14.70 -7.03 -13.83
#